data_AF-A0A0D7K4W5-F1
#
_entry.id   AF-A0A0D7K4W5-F1
#
_cell.length_a   1.000
_cell.length_b   1.000
_cell.length_c   1.000
_cell.angle_alpha   90.00
_cell.angle_beta   90.00
_cell.angle_gamma   90.00
#
_symmetry.space_group_name_H-M   'P 1'
#
loop_
_entity.id
_entity.type
_entity.pdbx_description
1 polymer ?
#
loop_
_entity_poly.entity_id
_entity_poly.type
_entity_poly.pdbx_seq_one_letter_code
_entity_poly.pdbx_strand_id
1 'polypeptide(L)'
;MNPITVRRYPRAPYSESCYVPPAPAAPQNRSLTSRVEQIHGVVNLLDHLPACANKSLRRFIADVFDKALLAAYSIPARVAWAPECCQSAEHSLLDWSLQMSKRARRYPALHAWERDVAAAAALVAPCGLAGYLHDHPDRDPALSLNSEECEEIVARRLVILDAPLRRLRSRDAECGSTLGAVLDVSGDEELDRQQVARITAAIGFMAIL
;
A
#
# COMPACT_ATOMS: atom_id res chain seq x y z
N MET A 1 61.63 43.69 2.70
CA MET A 1 60.34 43.60 1.98
C MET A 1 60.60 42.92 0.66
N ASN A 2 60.19 41.66 0.52
CA ASN A 2 60.27 40.88 -0.71
C ASN A 2 58.83 40.60 -1.19
N PRO A 3 58.49 40.77 -2.48
CA PRO A 3 57.14 40.51 -2.97
C PRO A 3 56.90 39.00 -3.08
N ILE A 4 55.76 38.54 -2.56
CA ILE A 4 55.32 37.15 -2.62
C ILE A 4 54.79 36.87 -4.03
N THR A 5 55.52 36.07 -4.80
CA THR A 5 55.11 35.58 -6.11
C THR A 5 54.08 34.46 -5.94
N VAL A 6 52.81 34.72 -6.23
CA VAL A 6 51.75 33.71 -6.21
C VAL A 6 51.90 32.80 -7.43
N ARG A 7 52.49 31.61 -7.25
CA ARG A 7 52.45 30.52 -8.24
C ARG A 7 51.00 30.00 -8.32
N ARG A 8 50.31 30.30 -9.41
CA ARG A 8 49.07 29.60 -9.79
C ARG A 8 49.45 28.20 -10.26
N TYR A 9 49.14 27.18 -9.46
CA TYR A 9 49.14 25.79 -9.92
C TYR A 9 47.98 25.59 -10.91
N PRO A 10 48.20 24.89 -12.05
CA PRO A 10 47.11 24.54 -12.95
C PRO A 10 46.14 23.59 -12.24
N ARG A 11 44.84 23.91 -12.30
CA ARG A 11 43.77 23.02 -11.83
C ARG A 11 43.85 21.70 -12.60
N ALA A 12 43.88 20.58 -11.88
CA ALA A 12 43.78 19.25 -12.44
C ALA A 12 42.47 19.11 -13.26
N PRO A 13 42.49 18.38 -14.39
CA PRO A 13 41.30 18.15 -15.20
C PRO A 13 40.27 17.29 -14.44
N TYR A 14 39.01 17.59 -14.70
CA TYR A 14 37.81 17.05 -14.05
C TYR A 14 37.48 15.60 -14.49
N SER A 15 38.46 14.70 -14.45
CA SER A 15 38.30 13.32 -14.96
C SER A 15 38.77 12.22 -14.02
N GLU A 16 39.17 12.53 -12.79
CA GLU A 16 39.54 11.53 -11.78
C GLU A 16 38.78 11.76 -10.46
N SER A 17 37.46 11.48 -10.46
CA SER A 17 36.72 11.05 -9.27
C SER A 17 35.27 10.73 -9.64
N CYS A 18 35.08 9.61 -10.34
CA CYS A 18 33.77 9.00 -10.50
C CYS A 18 33.85 7.53 -10.07
N TYR A 19 34.31 7.29 -8.84
CA TYR A 19 33.97 6.02 -8.20
C TYR A 19 32.51 6.12 -7.76
N VAL A 20 31.61 5.73 -8.65
CA VAL A 20 30.20 5.47 -8.30
C VAL A 20 30.17 4.04 -7.76
N PRO A 21 29.89 3.81 -6.47
CA PRO A 21 29.68 2.46 -5.98
C PRO A 21 28.55 1.84 -6.80
N PRO A 22 28.66 0.56 -7.23
CA PRO A 22 27.57 -0.08 -7.96
C PRO A 22 26.31 0.03 -7.13
N ALA A 23 25.22 0.48 -7.76
CA ALA A 23 23.91 0.50 -7.12
C ALA A 23 23.67 -0.87 -6.47
N PRO A 24 23.16 -0.93 -5.23
CA PRO A 24 22.82 -2.21 -4.62
C PRO A 24 21.94 -2.95 -5.63
N ALA A 25 22.31 -4.19 -5.94
CA ALA A 25 21.60 -5.00 -6.91
C ALA A 25 20.10 -4.86 -6.63
N ALA A 26 19.34 -4.42 -7.64
CA ALA A 26 17.90 -4.37 -7.56
C ALA A 26 17.45 -5.71 -6.97
N PRO A 27 16.59 -5.72 -5.92
CA PRO A 27 16.16 -6.96 -5.32
C PRO A 27 15.64 -7.82 -6.47
N GLN A 28 16.30 -8.97 -6.67
CA GLN A 28 15.93 -9.90 -7.72
C GLN A 28 14.43 -10.12 -7.59
N ASN A 29 13.68 -9.68 -8.61
CA ASN A 29 12.28 -10.01 -8.78
C ASN A 29 12.21 -11.53 -8.98
N ARG A 30 12.33 -12.29 -7.89
CA ARG A 30 11.82 -13.65 -7.83
C ARG A 30 10.34 -13.50 -8.15
N SER A 31 9.97 -13.99 -9.32
CA SER A 31 8.62 -13.95 -9.87
C SER A 31 7.59 -14.06 -8.76
N LEU A 32 6.94 -12.93 -8.43
CA LEU A 32 5.94 -12.84 -7.37
C LEU A 32 4.73 -13.74 -7.66
N THR A 33 4.51 -14.05 -8.94
CA THR A 33 3.48 -14.97 -9.44
C THR A 33 3.49 -16.33 -8.73
N SER A 34 4.66 -16.90 -8.41
CA SER A 34 4.73 -18.22 -7.74
C SER A 34 4.31 -18.22 -6.26
N ARG A 35 4.25 -17.06 -5.59
CA ARG A 35 3.97 -16.97 -4.13
C ARG A 35 2.50 -16.76 -3.81
N VAL A 36 1.77 -16.03 -4.65
CA VAL A 36 0.35 -15.74 -4.41
C VAL A 36 -0.57 -16.84 -4.91
N GLU A 37 -0.15 -17.62 -5.91
CA GLU A 37 -0.79 -18.89 -6.29
C GLU A 37 -0.97 -19.86 -5.11
N GLN A 38 -0.24 -19.69 -4.00
CA GLN A 38 -0.32 -20.54 -2.80
C GLN A 38 -1.24 -19.98 -1.68
N ILE A 39 -1.77 -18.76 -1.85
CA ILE A 39 -2.65 -18.12 -0.86
C ILE A 39 -4.11 -18.49 -1.15
N HIS A 40 -4.52 -19.70 -0.74
CA HIS A 40 -5.89 -20.19 -0.92
C HIS A 40 -6.80 -19.94 0.30
N GLY A 41 -6.31 -19.25 1.33
CA GLY A 41 -7.06 -19.03 2.56
C GLY A 41 -6.52 -17.90 3.42
N VAL A 42 -7.38 -17.37 4.28
CA VAL A 42 -7.09 -16.22 5.17
C VAL A 42 -5.90 -16.52 6.10
N VAL A 43 -5.76 -17.76 6.58
CA VAL A 43 -4.61 -18.17 7.39
C VAL A 43 -3.31 -18.01 6.61
N ASN A 44 -3.26 -18.51 5.36
CA ASN A 44 -2.10 -18.34 4.49
C ASN A 44 -1.83 -16.85 4.23
N LEU A 45 -2.87 -16.02 4.03
CA LEU A 45 -2.69 -14.58 3.85
C LEU A 45 -1.96 -13.96 5.04
N LEU A 46 -2.40 -14.25 6.28
CA LEU A 46 -1.80 -13.72 7.50
C LEU A 46 -0.33 -14.11 7.70
N ASP A 47 0.09 -15.24 7.15
CA ASP A 47 1.49 -15.70 7.18
C ASP A 47 2.37 -14.98 6.14
N HIS A 48 1.75 -14.45 5.08
CA HIS A 48 2.42 -13.66 4.03
C HIS A 48 2.43 -12.16 4.32
N LEU A 49 1.65 -11.71 5.31
CA LEU A 49 1.68 -10.33 5.76
C LEU A 49 3.03 -10.00 6.40
N PRO A 50 3.52 -8.76 6.23
CA PRO A 50 4.64 -8.32 7.03
C PRO A 50 4.23 -8.43 8.50
N ALA A 51 5.12 -8.95 9.36
CA ALA A 51 4.82 -9.26 10.77
C ALA A 51 4.33 -8.06 11.59
N CYS A 52 3.05 -7.67 11.52
CA CYS A 52 2.48 -6.56 12.29
C CYS A 52 2.66 -6.83 13.78
N ALA A 53 3.23 -5.85 14.51
CA ALA A 53 3.39 -5.96 15.95
C ALA A 53 2.04 -5.82 16.66
N ASN A 54 1.13 -5.02 16.08
CA ASN A 54 -0.22 -4.84 16.61
C ASN A 54 -1.13 -6.05 16.32
N LYS A 55 -1.46 -6.79 17.38
CA LYS A 55 -2.35 -7.97 17.32
C LYS A 55 -3.80 -7.61 16.94
N SER A 56 -4.28 -6.44 17.34
CA SER A 56 -5.61 -5.94 17.00
C SER A 56 -5.73 -5.69 15.50
N LEU A 57 -4.70 -5.11 14.87
CA LEU A 57 -4.64 -4.95 13.41
C LEU A 57 -4.57 -6.28 12.67
N ARG A 58 -3.76 -7.23 13.17
CA ARG A 58 -3.73 -8.59 12.58
C ARG A 58 -5.10 -9.26 12.65
N ARG A 59 -5.83 -9.09 13.77
CA ARG A 59 -7.18 -9.62 13.92
C ARG A 59 -8.20 -8.89 13.06
N PHE A 60 -8.08 -7.57 12.92
CA PHE A 60 -8.90 -6.78 12.00
C PHE A 60 -8.78 -7.30 10.56
N ILE A 61 -7.56 -7.55 10.07
CA ILE A 61 -7.38 -8.09 8.72
C ILE A 61 -8.07 -9.46 8.58
N ALA A 62 -7.96 -10.32 9.59
CA ALA A 62 -8.66 -11.61 9.62
C ALA A 62 -10.20 -11.45 9.68
N ASP A 63 -10.70 -10.38 10.30
CA ASP A 63 -12.11 -10.06 10.39
C ASP A 63 -12.65 -9.41 9.09
N VAL A 64 -11.78 -8.87 8.22
CA VAL A 64 -12.13 -8.28 6.90
C VAL A 64 -12.14 -9.33 5.79
N PHE A 65 -11.08 -10.15 5.69
CA PHE A 65 -10.96 -11.12 4.62
C PHE A 65 -11.71 -12.41 4.97
N ASP A 66 -12.78 -12.68 4.22
CA ASP A 66 -13.35 -14.02 4.11
C ASP A 66 -12.88 -14.72 2.81
N LYS A 67 -13.40 -15.92 2.54
CA LYS A 67 -13.04 -16.67 1.33
C LYS A 67 -13.49 -15.96 0.05
N ALA A 68 -14.63 -15.29 0.07
CA ALA A 68 -15.21 -14.66 -1.11
C ALA A 68 -14.41 -13.39 -1.48
N LEU A 69 -14.12 -12.54 -0.50
CA LEU A 69 -13.30 -11.35 -0.70
C LEU A 69 -11.88 -11.72 -1.13
N LEU A 70 -11.29 -12.76 -0.53
CA LEU A 70 -9.96 -13.21 -0.95
C LEU A 70 -9.96 -13.70 -2.41
N ALA A 71 -10.99 -14.44 -2.84
CA ALA A 71 -11.12 -14.87 -4.23
C ALA A 71 -11.29 -13.67 -5.18
N ALA A 72 -12.05 -12.64 -4.79
CA ALA A 72 -12.18 -11.40 -5.54
C ALA A 72 -10.85 -10.66 -5.71
N TYR A 73 -10.01 -10.66 -4.67
CA TYR A 73 -8.65 -10.09 -4.72
C TYR A 73 -7.70 -10.88 -5.64
N SER A 74 -7.95 -12.16 -5.86
CA SER A 74 -7.13 -13.02 -6.73
C SER A 74 -7.43 -12.85 -8.22
N ILE A 75 -8.47 -12.09 -8.59
CA ILE A 75 -8.79 -11.83 -9.99
C ILE A 75 -7.62 -11.05 -10.63
N PRO A 76 -7.04 -11.54 -11.75
CA PRO A 76 -5.99 -10.82 -12.46
C PRO A 76 -6.52 -9.48 -12.94
N ALA A 77 -5.93 -8.40 -12.44
CA ALA A 77 -6.36 -7.08 -12.81
C ALA A 77 -5.35 -6.53 -13.82
N ARG A 78 -5.77 -6.32 -15.08
CA ARG A 78 -5.00 -5.51 -16.04
C ARG A 78 -5.25 -4.04 -15.71
N VAL A 79 -4.65 -3.58 -14.61
CA VAL A 79 -5.00 -2.30 -13.98
C VAL A 79 -4.39 -1.14 -14.79
N ALA A 80 -5.21 -0.33 -15.47
CA ALA A 80 -4.74 0.97 -15.99
C ALA A 80 -4.44 1.98 -14.86
N TRP A 81 -4.97 1.73 -13.66
CA TRP A 81 -4.83 2.54 -12.45
C TRP A 81 -3.61 2.17 -11.58
N ALA A 82 -2.84 1.15 -11.98
CA ALA A 82 -1.59 0.82 -11.29
C ALA A 82 -0.48 1.80 -11.69
N PRO A 83 0.31 2.34 -10.74
CA PRO A 83 1.43 3.22 -11.06
C PRO A 83 2.41 2.53 -12.02
N GLU A 84 3.04 3.30 -12.92
CA GLU A 84 3.94 2.80 -13.98
C GLU A 84 5.00 1.80 -13.52
N CYS A 85 5.49 1.93 -12.28
CA CYS A 85 6.43 1.00 -11.66
C CYS A 85 5.91 -0.42 -11.41
N CYS A 86 4.61 -0.68 -11.59
CA CYS A 86 3.93 -1.96 -11.34
C CYS A 86 3.33 -2.56 -12.62
N GLN A 87 3.58 -1.97 -13.80
CA GLN A 87 3.01 -2.37 -15.10
C GLN A 87 3.60 -3.67 -15.70
N SER A 88 4.36 -4.44 -14.91
CA SER A 88 4.81 -5.75 -15.37
C SER A 88 3.68 -6.77 -15.21
N ALA A 89 3.56 -7.64 -16.23
CA ALA A 89 2.50 -8.62 -16.45
C ALA A 89 1.85 -9.25 -15.20
N GLU A 90 0.52 -9.32 -15.22
CA GLU A 90 -0.28 -10.33 -14.50
C GLU A 90 -0.21 -10.31 -12.96
N HIS A 91 -0.26 -9.14 -12.34
CA HIS A 91 -0.42 -9.04 -10.89
C HIS A 91 -1.91 -8.97 -10.50
N SER A 92 -2.33 -9.86 -9.60
CA SER A 92 -3.67 -9.80 -9.00
C SER A 92 -3.78 -8.57 -8.08
N LEU A 93 -5.01 -8.18 -7.73
CA LEU A 93 -5.23 -7.12 -6.76
C LEU A 93 -4.59 -7.48 -5.39
N LEU A 94 -4.53 -8.76 -5.06
CA LEU A 94 -3.83 -9.29 -3.89
C LEU A 94 -2.32 -9.04 -3.93
N ASP A 95 -1.67 -9.34 -5.06
CA ASP A 95 -0.24 -9.10 -5.24
C ASP A 95 0.10 -7.64 -5.01
N TRP A 96 -0.69 -6.76 -5.61
CA TRP A 96 -0.49 -5.33 -5.51
C TRP A 96 -0.70 -4.84 -4.07
N SER A 97 -1.79 -5.27 -3.43
CA SER A 97 -2.10 -4.93 -2.03
C SER A 97 -1.00 -5.39 -1.07
N LEU A 98 -0.44 -6.59 -1.27
CA LEU A 98 0.68 -7.10 -0.48
C LEU A 98 1.98 -6.32 -0.71
N GLN A 99 2.25 -5.92 -1.94
CA GLN A 99 3.41 -5.10 -2.27
C GLN A 99 3.29 -3.71 -1.63
N MET A 100 2.13 -3.06 -1.75
CA MET A 100 1.85 -1.75 -1.17
C MET A 100 1.88 -1.80 0.36
N SER A 101 1.34 -2.85 0.98
CA SER A 101 1.45 -3.09 2.42
C SER A 101 2.91 -3.18 2.89
N LYS A 102 3.76 -3.95 2.17
CA LYS A 102 5.20 -4.05 2.47
C LYS A 102 5.93 -2.72 2.27
N ARG A 103 5.52 -1.91 1.30
CA ARG A 103 6.09 -0.58 1.02
C ARG A 103 5.71 0.42 2.12
N ALA A 104 4.43 0.51 2.45
CA ALA A 104 3.89 1.37 3.50
C ALA A 104 4.58 1.11 4.85
N ARG A 105 4.87 -0.16 5.15
CA ARG A 105 5.60 -0.53 6.36
C ARG A 105 7.03 -0.03 6.44
N ARG A 106 7.66 0.25 5.30
CA ARG A 106 9.03 0.77 5.22
C ARG A 106 9.06 2.28 5.04
N TYR A 107 7.90 2.96 5.12
CA TYR A 107 7.82 4.38 4.88
C TYR A 107 8.58 5.16 5.97
N PRO A 108 9.66 5.89 5.62
CA PRO A 108 10.58 6.46 6.61
C PRO A 108 9.92 7.49 7.52
N ALA A 109 8.99 8.28 6.98
CA ALA A 109 8.35 9.38 7.69
C ALA A 109 7.24 8.96 8.68
N LEU A 110 6.93 7.66 8.77
CA LEU A 110 5.95 7.13 9.71
C LEU A 110 6.62 6.57 10.96
N HIS A 111 5.96 6.71 12.11
CA HIS A 111 6.30 6.03 13.35
C HIS A 111 6.02 4.52 13.26
N ALA A 112 6.56 3.75 14.20
CA ALA A 112 6.47 2.28 14.17
C ALA A 112 5.01 1.77 14.13
N TRP A 113 4.12 2.36 14.92
CA TRP A 113 2.70 1.97 14.96
C TRP A 113 1.93 2.49 13.74
N GLU A 114 2.24 3.70 13.26
CA GLU A 114 1.65 4.28 12.03
C GLU A 114 1.99 3.41 10.81
N ARG A 115 3.18 2.82 10.75
CA ARG A 115 3.59 1.87 9.70
C ARG A 115 2.74 0.60 9.71
N ASP A 116 2.35 0.10 10.87
CA ASP A 116 1.46 -1.07 10.98
C ASP A 116 0.04 -0.70 10.52
N VAL A 117 -0.46 0.50 10.86
CA VAL A 117 -1.74 1.03 10.35
C VAL A 117 -1.69 1.20 8.82
N ALA A 118 -0.64 1.83 8.29
CA ALA A 118 -0.44 2.03 6.86
C ALA A 118 -0.35 0.69 6.10
N ALA A 119 0.33 -0.30 6.66
CA ALA A 119 0.43 -1.63 6.08
C ALA A 119 -0.93 -2.34 6.04
N ALA A 120 -1.76 -2.20 7.08
CA ALA A 120 -3.12 -2.73 7.09
C ALA A 120 -4.02 -1.99 6.10
N ALA A 121 -3.97 -0.65 6.08
CA ALA A 121 -4.73 0.20 5.17
C ALA A 121 -4.44 -0.14 3.70
N ALA A 122 -3.16 -0.22 3.32
CA ALA A 122 -2.77 -0.57 1.94
C ALA A 122 -3.24 -1.96 1.51
N LEU A 123 -3.44 -2.89 2.45
CA LEU A 123 -3.95 -4.22 2.14
C LEU A 123 -5.47 -4.21 1.91
N VAL A 124 -6.22 -3.50 2.74
CA VAL A 124 -7.69 -3.53 2.75
C VAL A 124 -8.34 -2.44 1.90
N ALA A 125 -7.60 -1.39 1.54
CA ALA A 125 -8.12 -0.27 0.77
C ALA A 125 -8.94 -0.71 -0.45
N PRO A 126 -8.47 -1.62 -1.32
CA PRO A 126 -9.19 -1.93 -2.54
C PRO A 126 -10.33 -2.95 -2.34
N CYS A 127 -10.81 -3.19 -1.12
CA CYS A 127 -11.85 -4.19 -0.88
C CYS A 127 -13.18 -3.90 -1.59
N GLY A 128 -13.56 -2.62 -1.71
CA GLY A 128 -14.71 -2.20 -2.50
C GLY A 128 -14.52 -2.52 -3.99
N LEU A 129 -13.33 -2.21 -4.53
CA LEU A 129 -12.98 -2.49 -5.93
C LEU A 129 -12.95 -4.00 -6.21
N ALA A 130 -12.42 -4.80 -5.29
CA ALA A 130 -12.42 -6.25 -5.41
C ALA A 130 -13.84 -6.80 -5.53
N GLY A 131 -14.75 -6.37 -4.64
CA GLY A 131 -16.15 -6.75 -4.68
C GLY A 131 -16.86 -6.28 -5.96
N TYR A 132 -16.57 -5.06 -6.41
CA TYR A 132 -17.12 -4.52 -7.65
C TYR A 132 -16.70 -5.34 -8.87
N LEU A 133 -15.40 -5.62 -9.03
CA LEU A 133 -14.87 -6.41 -10.16
C LEU A 133 -15.34 -7.86 -10.13
N HIS A 134 -15.58 -8.42 -8.94
CA HIS A 134 -16.14 -9.77 -8.81
C HIS A 134 -17.56 -9.87 -9.38
N ASP A 135 -18.40 -8.86 -9.11
CA ASP A 135 -19.78 -8.81 -9.60
C ASP A 135 -19.87 -8.36 -11.07
N HIS A 136 -18.80 -7.76 -11.61
CA HIS A 136 -18.72 -7.24 -12.97
C HIS A 136 -17.55 -7.85 -13.76
N PRO A 137 -17.58 -9.17 -14.06
CA PRO A 137 -16.46 -9.87 -14.70
C PRO A 137 -16.15 -9.38 -16.13
N ASP A 138 -17.14 -8.77 -16.80
CA ASP A 138 -16.98 -8.23 -18.16
C ASP A 138 -16.42 -6.80 -18.17
N ARG A 139 -16.25 -6.16 -17.01
CA ARG A 139 -15.71 -4.81 -16.91
C ARG A 139 -14.22 -4.83 -17.25
N ASP A 140 -13.84 -4.15 -18.33
CA ASP A 140 -12.43 -4.01 -18.69
C ASP A 140 -11.69 -3.15 -17.65
N PRO A 141 -10.74 -3.70 -16.88
CA PRO A 141 -9.99 -2.95 -15.87
C PRO A 141 -9.03 -1.89 -16.46
N ALA A 142 -8.90 -1.83 -17.80
CA ALA A 142 -8.13 -0.80 -18.48
C ALA A 142 -8.90 0.52 -18.67
N LEU A 143 -10.24 0.51 -18.62
CA LEU A 143 -11.03 1.73 -18.79
C LEU A 143 -11.17 2.46 -17.46
N SER A 144 -11.02 3.80 -17.46
CA SER A 144 -11.25 4.65 -16.29
C SER A 144 -12.62 4.39 -15.64
N LEU A 145 -12.69 4.45 -14.31
CA LEU A 145 -13.95 4.41 -13.57
C LEU A 145 -14.72 5.72 -13.79
N ASN A 146 -16.03 5.62 -13.99
CA ASN A 146 -16.92 6.77 -13.98
C ASN A 146 -17.36 7.11 -12.53
N SER A 147 -18.07 8.23 -12.34
CA SER A 147 -18.49 8.69 -11.00
C SER A 147 -19.37 7.68 -10.26
N GLU A 148 -20.31 7.05 -10.96
CA GLU A 148 -21.25 6.08 -10.39
C GLU A 148 -20.51 4.80 -9.96
N GLU A 149 -19.57 4.33 -10.78
CA GLU A 149 -18.71 3.18 -10.42
C GLU A 149 -17.83 3.49 -9.20
N CYS A 150 -17.27 4.70 -9.12
CA CYS A 150 -16.52 5.14 -7.94
C CYS A 150 -17.40 5.19 -6.68
N GLU A 151 -18.61 5.75 -6.78
CA GLU A 151 -19.56 5.80 -5.67
C GLU A 151 -19.97 4.40 -5.20
N GLU A 152 -20.19 3.46 -6.12
CA GLU A 152 -20.49 2.06 -5.79
C GLU A 152 -19.31 1.39 -5.07
N ILE A 153 -18.08 1.59 -5.56
CA ILE A 153 -16.86 1.06 -4.93
C ILE A 153 -16.70 1.59 -3.50
N VAL A 154 -16.92 2.90 -3.29
CA VAL A 154 -16.89 3.50 -1.95
C VAL A 154 -17.97 2.92 -1.05
N ALA A 155 -19.21 2.82 -1.55
CA ALA A 155 -20.32 2.23 -0.79
C ALA A 155 -20.03 0.77 -0.37
N ARG A 156 -19.47 -0.03 -1.29
CA ARG A 156 -19.06 -1.41 -1.00
C ARG A 156 -17.96 -1.47 0.06
N ARG A 157 -16.95 -0.59 -0.02
CA ARG A 157 -15.90 -0.48 1.01
C ARG A 157 -16.49 -0.19 2.39
N LEU A 158 -17.43 0.75 2.49
CA LEU A 158 -18.10 1.08 3.75
C LEU A 158 -18.79 -0.15 4.35
N VAL A 159 -19.53 -0.90 3.53
CA VAL A 159 -20.25 -2.11 3.97
C VAL A 159 -19.28 -3.20 4.44
N ILE A 160 -18.21 -3.45 3.69
CA ILE A 160 -17.19 -4.47 4.03
C ILE A 160 -16.48 -4.11 5.34
N LEU A 161 -16.16 -2.83 5.54
CA LEU A 161 -15.30 -2.39 6.63
C LEU A 161 -16.04 -1.98 7.91
N ASP A 162 -17.33 -1.69 7.87
CA ASP A 162 -18.08 -1.18 9.04
C ASP A 162 -17.94 -2.08 10.28
N ALA A 163 -18.36 -3.35 10.19
CA ALA A 163 -18.31 -4.25 11.34
C ALA A 163 -16.87 -4.58 11.79
N PRO A 164 -15.89 -4.85 10.89
CA PRO A 164 -14.49 -4.98 11.28
C PRO A 164 -13.90 -3.74 11.97
N LEU A 165 -14.19 -2.53 11.48
CA LEU A 165 -13.70 -1.29 12.09
C LEU A 165 -14.34 -1.04 13.45
N ARG A 166 -15.64 -1.30 13.62
CA ARG A 166 -16.29 -1.25 14.94
C ARG A 166 -15.63 -2.18 15.94
N ARG A 167 -15.32 -3.42 15.53
CA ARG A 167 -14.56 -4.37 16.37
C ARG A 167 -13.14 -3.90 16.64
N LEU A 168 -12.44 -3.31 15.68
CA LEU A 168 -11.10 -2.77 15.89
C LEU A 168 -11.15 -1.64 16.92
N ARG A 169 -12.03 -0.65 16.76
CA ARG A 169 -12.21 0.46 17.72
C ARG A 169 -12.50 -0.03 19.14
N SER A 170 -13.26 -1.12 19.28
CA SER A 170 -13.53 -1.71 20.61
C SER A 170 -12.29 -2.32 21.29
N ARG A 171 -11.29 -2.73 20.51
CA ARG A 171 -10.05 -3.36 20.99
C ARG A 171 -8.89 -2.37 21.10
N ASP A 172 -8.87 -1.38 20.21
CA ASP A 172 -7.82 -0.39 20.01
C ASP A 172 -8.44 0.84 19.33
N ALA A 173 -8.92 1.79 20.13
CA ALA A 173 -9.68 2.95 19.67
C ALA A 173 -8.84 3.84 18.74
N GLU A 174 -7.59 4.12 19.12
CA GLU A 174 -6.66 4.94 18.34
C GLU A 174 -6.41 4.31 16.96
N CYS A 175 -6.02 3.03 16.90
CA CYS A 175 -5.82 2.37 15.62
C CYS A 175 -7.12 2.29 14.80
N GLY A 176 -8.27 2.05 15.44
CA GLY A 176 -9.56 1.93 14.77
C GLY A 176 -10.06 3.25 14.18
N SER A 177 -9.87 4.37 14.88
CA SER A 177 -10.23 5.70 14.38
C SER A 177 -9.26 6.14 13.27
N THR A 178 -7.94 6.04 13.49
CA THR A 178 -6.95 6.42 12.47
C THR A 178 -7.10 5.59 11.19
N LEU A 179 -7.29 4.27 11.30
CA LEU A 179 -7.49 3.41 10.13
C LEU A 179 -8.79 3.74 9.39
N GLY A 180 -9.88 4.02 10.12
CA GLY A 180 -11.15 4.42 9.52
C GLY A 180 -11.03 5.74 8.74
N ALA A 181 -10.31 6.73 9.28
CA ALA A 181 -10.08 8.00 8.60
C ALA A 181 -9.16 7.86 7.37
N VAL A 182 -8.10 7.05 7.46
CA VAL A 182 -7.21 6.77 6.32
C VAL A 182 -7.94 6.12 5.15
N LEU A 183 -8.96 5.30 5.45
CA LEU A 183 -9.76 4.59 4.45
C LEU A 183 -11.02 5.37 4.00
N ASP A 184 -11.19 6.59 4.51
CA ASP A 184 -12.36 7.45 4.28
C ASP A 184 -13.71 6.79 4.66
N VAL A 185 -13.69 5.99 5.74
CA VAL A 185 -14.87 5.27 6.27
C VAL A 185 -15.44 5.95 7.52
N SER A 186 -14.69 6.86 8.14
CA SER A 186 -15.15 7.63 9.30
C SER A 186 -14.66 9.06 9.29
N GLY A 187 -15.59 10.01 9.39
CA GLY A 187 -15.31 11.45 9.54
C GLY A 187 -15.10 11.86 10.99
N ASP A 188 -14.13 11.23 11.67
CA ASP A 188 -13.76 11.64 13.03
C ASP A 188 -12.93 12.94 12.96
N GLU A 189 -13.57 14.06 13.29
CA GLU A 189 -12.97 15.39 13.17
C GLU A 189 -11.88 15.67 14.21
N GLU A 190 -11.79 14.85 15.27
CA GLU A 190 -10.83 15.02 16.37
C GLU A 190 -9.45 14.44 16.04
N LEU A 191 -9.33 13.70 14.93
CA LEU A 191 -8.07 13.09 14.52
C LEU A 191 -7.05 14.11 13.99
N ASP A 192 -5.76 13.84 14.26
CA ASP A 192 -4.66 14.60 13.67
C ASP A 192 -4.66 14.41 12.14
N ARG A 193 -5.16 15.42 11.44
CA ARG A 193 -5.21 15.45 9.97
C ARG A 193 -3.83 15.31 9.32
N GLN A 194 -2.78 15.80 9.98
CA GLN A 194 -1.42 15.68 9.47
C GLN A 194 -0.95 14.23 9.58
N GLN A 195 -1.27 13.54 10.66
CA GLN A 195 -1.02 12.10 10.80
C GLN A 195 -1.77 11.31 9.73
N VAL A 196 -3.08 11.52 9.58
CA VAL A 196 -3.88 10.83 8.56
C VAL A 196 -3.28 11.06 7.18
N ALA A 197 -2.96 12.31 6.82
CA ALA A 197 -2.34 12.64 5.54
C ALA A 197 -0.98 11.96 5.32
N ARG A 198 -0.12 11.85 6.36
CA ARG A 198 1.15 11.12 6.26
C ARG A 198 0.93 9.63 5.99
N ILE A 199 -0.03 9.02 6.66
CA ILE A 199 -0.36 7.59 6.48
C ILE A 199 -0.96 7.37 5.09
N THR A 200 -1.90 8.21 4.66
CA THR A 200 -2.48 8.22 3.32
C THR A 200 -1.41 8.34 2.23
N ALA A 201 -0.42 9.23 2.42
CA ALA A 201 0.70 9.36 1.50
C ALA A 201 1.58 8.10 1.43
N ALA A 202 1.70 7.34 2.52
CA ALA A 202 2.47 6.11 2.56
C ALA A 202 1.80 4.95 1.79
N ILE A 203 0.46 4.94 1.70
CA ILE A 203 -0.30 3.94 0.93
C ILE A 203 -0.48 4.33 -0.54
N GLY A 204 -0.28 5.60 -0.90
CA GLY A 204 -0.26 6.08 -2.29
C GLY A 204 -1.65 6.12 -2.95
N PHE A 205 -1.72 5.86 -4.26
CA PHE A 205 -2.96 5.86 -5.05
C PHE A 205 -4.05 4.91 -4.54
N MET A 206 -3.70 3.96 -3.66
CA MET A 206 -4.66 3.07 -2.99
C MET A 206 -5.70 3.80 -2.14
N ALA A 207 -5.40 5.03 -1.70
CA ALA A 207 -6.34 5.82 -0.90
C ALA A 207 -7.42 6.53 -1.74
N ILE A 208 -7.23 6.60 -3.07
CA ILE A 208 -8.05 7.41 -3.98
C ILE A 208 -9.10 6.55 -4.70
N LEU A 209 -8.81 5.27 -4.88
CA LEU A 209 -9.82 4.24 -5.18
C LEU A 209 -10.63 3.97 -3.93
#